data_AF-A0A8T7CL87-F1
#
_entry.id   AF-A0A8T7CL87-F1
#
_cell.length_a   1.000
_cell.length_b   1.000
_cell.length_c   1.000
_cell.angle_alpha   90.00
_cell.angle_beta   90.00
_cell.angle_gamma   90.00
#
_symmetry.space_group_name_H-M   'P 1'
#
loop_
_entity.id
_entity.type
_entity.pdbx_description
1 polymer ?
#
loop_
_entity_poly.entity_id
_entity_poly.type
_entity_poly.pdbx_seq_one_letter_code
_entity_poly.pdbx_strand_id
1 'polypeptide(L)'
;ALVLSSTNANRERIYIQQPPVAASGFSSQAFAPHFPHTVRKTETKRCEDCHLSEDGDNNAIMSQLLLLGTNFVNFVGFNAWVGTEAGIEAVQVTEWQEPQAVIGSYLHRYAYPDWYSQHEQNERKLQTGFRHNSGVANCLQLRGEYLYVSEGGRGTRVYDVANVANKGFAQRIVTAPFGPMGHDTRIKSKDATCVALPTNQPIAPERNQGDLMRVANQEQPFHPIYSYAVITDAVEGLILTDVDTLADGEFRNNKLKRAVTWNENGILDGARHVTLGGYYAYIMTPRALVIVSLDDPLNPQTVATLPVNDGRSSALQFRYLFITDASGLQTIDVTNPRTPMLVENNRIALNDAHGLYVARTYAYVAAGSEGLAIVDVEKPEQMAMLQTFNADGALTDVRDVVVGSTNASLFAYLADGAAGLKVLQLTAPDTQPRFYGFSPEPRPQLIASYATRKPAIALSKGLDRDRAVDETGGQIAVFGRLGSRPLTLEEMHKMYLDQAGQPWFVNDNPDN
;
A
#
# COMPACT_ATOMS: atom_id res chain seq x y z
N ALA A 1 5.76 -3.80 -15.19
CA ALA A 1 4.60 -2.90 -15.02
C ALA A 1 4.64 -1.83 -16.11
N LEU A 2 3.55 -1.68 -16.86
CA LEU A 2 3.38 -0.60 -17.84
C LEU A 2 2.64 0.56 -17.16
N VAL A 3 3.15 1.77 -17.29
CA VAL A 3 2.58 2.98 -16.71
C VAL A 3 2.68 4.09 -17.74
N LEU A 4 1.57 4.72 -18.09
CA LEU A 4 1.46 5.60 -19.25
C LEU A 4 1.30 7.07 -18.84
N SER A 5 2.05 7.94 -19.50
CA SER A 5 1.95 9.40 -19.37
C SER A 5 1.94 10.03 -20.76
N SER A 6 1.25 11.16 -20.93
CA SER A 6 1.24 11.87 -22.21
C SER A 6 1.18 13.38 -22.06
N THR A 7 1.75 14.07 -23.04
CA THR A 7 1.76 15.52 -23.15
C THR A 7 1.29 15.92 -24.55
N ASN A 8 0.32 16.83 -24.63
CA ASN A 8 -0.17 17.33 -25.92
C ASN A 8 0.69 18.50 -26.46
N ALA A 9 0.35 18.99 -27.65
CA ALA A 9 1.08 20.10 -28.31
C ALA A 9 1.11 21.40 -27.49
N ASN A 10 0.10 21.62 -26.63
CA ASN A 10 0.04 22.78 -25.72
C ASN A 10 0.90 22.60 -24.46
N ARG A 11 1.65 21.50 -24.35
CA ARG A 11 2.40 21.10 -23.14
C ARG A 11 1.49 20.89 -21.93
N GLU A 12 0.28 20.39 -22.16
CA GLU A 12 -0.63 19.93 -21.11
C GLU A 12 -0.40 18.44 -20.88
N ARG A 13 -0.25 18.04 -19.63
CA ARG A 13 -0.10 16.63 -19.24
C ARG A 13 -1.49 16.04 -19.09
N ILE A 14 -1.95 15.35 -20.13
CA ILE A 14 -3.35 14.93 -20.28
C ILE A 14 -3.70 13.67 -19.47
N TYR A 15 -2.73 12.78 -19.25
CA TYR A 15 -2.80 11.68 -18.30
C TYR A 15 -1.40 11.39 -17.78
N ILE A 16 -1.33 11.01 -16.51
CA ILE A 16 -0.06 10.90 -15.78
C ILE A 16 -0.04 9.58 -15.05
N GLN A 17 0.98 8.80 -15.35
CA GLN A 17 1.30 7.54 -14.71
C GLN A 17 0.09 6.63 -14.50
N GLN A 18 -0.74 6.50 -15.53
CA GLN A 18 -1.92 5.67 -15.52
C GLN A 18 -1.56 4.25 -15.95
N PRO A 19 -1.73 3.24 -15.08
CA PRO A 19 -1.58 1.84 -15.47
C PRO A 19 -2.81 1.41 -16.29
N PRO A 20 -2.65 0.76 -17.44
CA PRO A 20 -3.78 0.22 -18.17
C PRO A 20 -4.37 -1.02 -17.48
N VAL A 21 -5.60 -1.37 -17.86
CA VAL A 21 -6.26 -2.63 -17.50
C VAL A 21 -6.24 -3.55 -18.71
N ALA A 22 -5.93 -4.82 -18.50
CA ALA A 22 -5.91 -5.82 -19.57
C ALA A 22 -7.31 -6.12 -20.12
N ALA A 23 -7.38 -6.74 -21.29
CA ALA A 23 -8.65 -7.16 -21.89
C ALA A 23 -9.43 -8.15 -21.00
N SER A 24 -8.72 -8.97 -20.20
CA SER A 24 -9.31 -9.90 -19.23
C SER A 24 -9.70 -9.26 -17.90
N GLY A 25 -9.56 -7.94 -17.75
CA GLY A 25 -9.93 -7.21 -16.54
C GLY A 25 -8.84 -7.13 -15.46
N PHE A 26 -7.78 -7.94 -15.55
CA PHE A 26 -6.63 -7.86 -14.65
C PHE A 26 -5.78 -6.62 -14.87
N SER A 27 -4.97 -6.30 -13.87
CA SER A 27 -3.91 -5.29 -13.98
C SER A 27 -2.98 -5.63 -15.13
N SER A 28 -2.62 -4.64 -15.95
CA SER A 28 -1.67 -4.81 -17.07
C SER A 28 -0.23 -5.13 -16.63
N GLN A 29 0.01 -5.24 -15.34
CA GLN A 29 1.27 -5.76 -14.84
C GLN A 29 1.41 -7.23 -15.25
N ALA A 30 2.44 -7.51 -16.06
CA ALA A 30 2.74 -8.84 -16.49
C ALA A 30 3.79 -9.48 -15.58
N PHE A 31 3.50 -10.67 -15.07
CA PHE A 31 4.46 -11.52 -14.38
C PHE A 31 4.91 -12.66 -15.29
N ALA A 32 6.22 -12.88 -15.32
CA ALA A 32 6.80 -14.02 -15.98
C ALA A 32 6.94 -15.15 -14.95
N PRO A 33 6.34 -16.33 -15.17
CA PRO A 33 6.48 -17.46 -14.25
C PRO A 33 7.89 -18.10 -14.29
N HIS A 34 8.79 -17.57 -15.12
CA HIS A 34 10.16 -18.07 -15.29
C HIS A 34 11.14 -17.18 -14.54
N PHE A 35 11.62 -17.65 -13.39
CA PHE A 35 12.85 -17.13 -12.80
C PHE A 35 13.88 -18.29 -12.72
N PRO A 36 15.10 -18.12 -13.24
CA PRO A 36 16.10 -19.18 -13.22
C PRO A 36 16.54 -19.47 -11.78
N HIS A 37 16.68 -20.76 -11.45
CA HIS A 37 17.13 -21.23 -10.13
C HIS A 37 18.60 -20.89 -9.84
N THR A 38 19.37 -20.57 -10.88
CA THR A 38 20.76 -20.13 -10.79
C THR A 38 20.93 -18.90 -11.66
N VAL A 39 21.18 -17.75 -11.03
CA VAL A 39 21.47 -16.50 -11.75
C VAL A 39 22.97 -16.28 -11.92
N ARG A 40 23.79 -16.75 -10.96
CA ARG A 40 25.28 -16.73 -10.95
C ARG A 40 25.85 -17.89 -10.12
N LYS A 41 27.16 -18.16 -10.24
CA LYS A 41 27.87 -19.25 -9.53
C LYS A 41 27.67 -19.28 -8.00
N THR A 42 27.39 -18.13 -7.39
CA THR A 42 27.23 -17.97 -5.93
C THR A 42 25.78 -17.65 -5.52
N GLU A 43 24.86 -17.58 -6.48
CA GLU A 43 23.46 -17.16 -6.29
C GLU A 43 22.55 -18.24 -6.90
N THR A 44 22.68 -19.45 -6.35
CA THR A 44 21.75 -20.56 -6.59
C THR A 44 20.74 -20.56 -5.46
N LYS A 45 19.45 -20.59 -5.81
CA LYS A 45 18.39 -20.73 -4.82
C LYS A 45 18.56 -22.01 -4.02
N ARG A 46 18.36 -21.93 -2.72
CA ARG A 46 18.47 -23.04 -1.77
C ARG A 46 17.10 -23.43 -1.20
N CYS A 47 17.07 -24.31 -0.21
CA CYS A 47 15.83 -24.81 0.36
C CYS A 47 15.05 -23.66 1.00
N GLU A 48 15.74 -22.77 1.72
CA GLU A 48 15.17 -21.61 2.40
C GLU A 48 14.68 -20.51 1.45
N ASP A 49 15.03 -20.55 0.16
CA ASP A 49 14.46 -19.65 -0.86
C ASP A 49 13.07 -20.09 -1.35
N CYS A 50 12.67 -21.32 -1.02
CA CYS A 50 11.46 -21.98 -1.52
C CYS A 50 10.50 -22.45 -0.41
N HIS A 51 11.01 -22.64 0.81
CA HIS A 51 10.28 -23.12 1.98
C HIS A 51 10.68 -22.31 3.21
N LEU A 52 9.86 -22.32 4.27
CA LEU A 52 10.16 -21.57 5.50
C LEU A 52 11.50 -22.00 6.10
N SER A 53 12.33 -21.06 6.50
CA SER A 53 13.62 -21.34 7.13
C SER A 53 13.45 -21.68 8.61
N GLU A 54 14.19 -22.68 9.10
CA GLU A 54 14.32 -22.99 10.53
C GLU A 54 14.83 -21.80 11.35
N ASP A 55 15.58 -20.87 10.74
CA ASP A 55 16.05 -19.64 11.36
C ASP A 55 14.97 -18.53 11.43
N GLY A 56 13.84 -18.75 10.75
CA GLY A 56 12.67 -17.87 10.75
C GLY A 56 12.86 -16.54 10.02
N ASP A 57 13.85 -16.44 9.14
CA ASP A 57 14.33 -15.17 8.53
C ASP A 57 13.86 -14.89 7.10
N ASN A 58 13.06 -15.80 6.52
CA ASN A 58 12.76 -15.77 5.10
C ASN A 58 11.32 -15.36 4.74
N ASN A 59 10.59 -14.73 5.68
CA ASN A 59 9.20 -14.33 5.46
C ASN A 59 9.01 -13.42 4.23
N ALA A 60 9.92 -12.45 4.04
CA ALA A 60 9.88 -11.54 2.90
C ALA A 60 10.20 -12.26 1.57
N ILE A 61 11.12 -13.23 1.58
CA ILE A 61 11.46 -14.04 0.41
C ILE A 61 10.24 -14.89 0.00
N MET A 62 9.59 -15.53 0.97
CA MET A 62 8.37 -16.29 0.73
C MET A 62 7.23 -15.42 0.21
N SER A 63 7.06 -14.21 0.75
CA SER A 63 6.09 -13.23 0.23
C SER A 63 6.33 -12.91 -1.24
N GLN A 64 7.61 -12.73 -1.65
CA GLN A 64 7.96 -12.51 -3.05
C GLN A 64 7.77 -13.76 -3.90
N LEU A 65 8.14 -14.94 -3.41
CA LEU A 65 7.98 -16.22 -4.10
C LEU A 65 6.51 -16.49 -4.44
N LEU A 66 5.63 -16.21 -3.49
CA LEU A 66 4.18 -16.39 -3.62
C LEU A 66 3.49 -15.20 -4.31
N LEU A 67 4.23 -14.17 -4.73
CA LEU A 67 3.72 -12.98 -5.42
C LEU A 67 2.67 -12.17 -4.62
N LEU A 68 2.78 -12.22 -3.29
CA LEU A 68 1.94 -11.44 -2.36
C LEU A 68 2.39 -9.98 -2.24
N GLY A 69 3.55 -9.66 -2.84
CA GLY A 69 4.22 -8.37 -2.75
C GLY A 69 5.07 -8.25 -1.50
N THR A 70 6.22 -7.62 -1.64
CA THR A 70 7.07 -7.19 -0.52
C THR A 70 7.00 -5.68 -0.33
N ASN A 71 6.16 -5.00 -1.13
CA ASN A 71 5.95 -3.56 -1.15
C ASN A 71 7.19 -2.70 -1.49
N PHE A 72 8.37 -3.31 -1.67
CA PHE A 72 9.63 -2.58 -1.84
C PHE A 72 9.71 -1.84 -3.17
N VAL A 73 9.19 -2.45 -4.25
CA VAL A 73 9.20 -1.84 -5.59
C VAL A 73 7.94 -1.02 -5.88
N ASN A 74 7.09 -0.78 -4.88
CA ASN A 74 5.88 0.00 -5.04
C ASN A 74 6.19 1.41 -5.54
N PHE A 75 5.30 1.95 -6.35
CA PHE A 75 5.54 3.20 -7.06
C PHE A 75 4.58 4.29 -6.59
N VAL A 76 5.08 5.23 -5.77
CA VAL A 76 4.30 6.39 -5.29
C VAL A 76 3.94 7.32 -6.45
N GLY A 77 4.84 7.46 -7.42
CA GLY A 77 4.61 8.23 -8.63
C GLY A 77 5.08 9.67 -8.56
N PHE A 78 4.61 10.47 -9.52
CA PHE A 78 4.98 11.85 -9.76
C PHE A 78 4.49 12.77 -8.65
N ASN A 79 3.33 12.45 -8.06
CA ASN A 79 2.81 13.12 -6.88
C ASN A 79 2.72 12.14 -5.72
N ALA A 80 3.19 12.57 -4.55
CA ALA A 80 2.75 11.97 -3.29
C ALA A 80 1.39 12.57 -2.91
N TRP A 81 0.43 11.71 -2.57
CA TRP A 81 -0.90 12.12 -2.13
C TRP A 81 -0.95 12.18 -0.61
N VAL A 82 -1.29 13.35 -0.08
CA VAL A 82 -1.25 13.67 1.33
C VAL A 82 -2.66 14.01 1.82
N GLY A 83 -3.13 13.29 2.83
CA GLY A 83 -4.30 13.64 3.63
C GLY A 83 -3.92 14.62 4.73
N THR A 84 -4.75 15.63 4.93
CA THR A 84 -4.59 16.64 5.99
C THR A 84 -5.85 16.76 6.82
N GLU A 85 -5.78 17.47 7.95
CA GLU A 85 -6.93 17.71 8.83
C GLU A 85 -8.13 18.41 8.16
N ALA A 86 -7.97 19.04 6.98
CA ALA A 86 -9.09 19.68 6.28
C ALA A 86 -8.98 19.66 4.75
N GLY A 87 -8.22 18.72 4.19
CA GLY A 87 -7.92 18.72 2.76
C GLY A 87 -7.09 17.54 2.30
N ILE A 88 -6.97 17.41 0.98
CA ILE A 88 -6.01 16.55 0.30
C ILE A 88 -5.07 17.40 -0.53
N GLU A 89 -3.80 17.01 -0.60
CA GLU A 89 -2.78 17.68 -1.40
C GLU A 89 -2.00 16.66 -2.25
N ALA A 90 -1.89 16.94 -3.55
CA ALA A 90 -1.00 16.23 -4.46
C ALA A 90 0.31 17.00 -4.56
N VAL A 91 1.38 16.49 -3.94
CA VAL A 91 2.67 17.17 -3.91
C VAL A 91 3.58 16.54 -4.97
N GLN A 92 4.11 17.35 -5.88
CA GLN A 92 5.06 16.85 -6.88
C GLN A 92 6.37 16.46 -6.18
N VAL A 93 6.76 15.19 -6.31
CA VAL A 93 7.96 14.63 -5.65
C VAL A 93 9.03 14.16 -6.63
N THR A 94 8.70 14.05 -7.92
CA THR A 94 9.69 13.70 -8.96
C THR A 94 9.76 14.78 -10.04
N GLU A 95 10.85 14.74 -10.80
CA GLU A 95 10.90 15.41 -12.09
C GLU A 95 9.95 14.75 -13.08
N TRP A 96 9.52 15.54 -14.07
CA TRP A 96 8.67 15.04 -15.16
C TRP A 96 9.46 14.34 -16.25
N GLN A 97 10.64 14.88 -16.58
CA GLN A 97 11.49 14.34 -17.63
C GLN A 97 12.08 13.00 -17.20
N GLU A 98 12.42 12.17 -18.19
CA GLU A 98 13.13 10.92 -17.93
C GLU A 98 14.65 11.19 -17.84
N PRO A 99 15.35 10.58 -16.87
CA PRO A 99 14.82 9.68 -15.86
C PRO A 99 14.00 10.43 -14.78
N GLN A 100 12.80 9.94 -14.42
CA GLN A 100 11.94 10.57 -13.39
C GLN A 100 12.57 10.47 -11.98
N ALA A 101 13.56 11.31 -11.71
CA ALA A 101 14.29 11.33 -10.44
C ALA A 101 13.43 11.97 -9.34
N VAL A 102 13.45 11.39 -8.14
CA VAL A 102 12.87 12.03 -6.94
C VAL A 102 13.66 13.30 -6.63
N ILE A 103 12.98 14.42 -6.43
CA ILE A 103 13.62 15.74 -6.25
C ILE A 103 14.46 15.71 -4.97
N GLY A 104 15.74 16.10 -5.11
CA GLY A 104 16.74 16.09 -4.04
C GLY A 104 17.47 14.75 -3.84
N SER A 105 17.12 13.71 -4.61
CA SER A 105 17.76 12.39 -4.51
C SER A 105 19.19 12.35 -5.08
N TYR A 106 19.88 11.25 -4.81
CA TYR A 106 21.14 10.87 -5.46
C TYR A 106 21.01 10.95 -6.99
N LEU A 107 19.98 10.32 -7.57
CA LEU A 107 19.79 10.33 -9.02
C LEU A 107 19.54 11.75 -9.54
N HIS A 108 18.78 12.56 -8.81
CA HIS A 108 18.52 13.96 -9.18
C HIS A 108 19.82 14.76 -9.27
N ARG A 109 20.75 14.58 -8.34
CA ARG A 109 22.07 15.23 -8.34
C ARG A 109 22.87 14.99 -9.62
N TYR A 110 22.77 13.80 -10.21
CA TYR A 110 23.55 13.44 -11.42
C TYR A 110 22.77 13.63 -12.71
N ALA A 111 21.46 13.36 -12.72
CA ALA A 111 20.62 13.49 -13.91
C ALA A 111 20.26 14.95 -14.19
N TYR A 112 20.10 15.78 -13.14
CA TYR A 112 19.68 17.18 -13.23
C TYR A 112 20.50 18.07 -12.28
N PRO A 113 21.82 18.21 -12.50
CA PRO A 113 22.71 18.91 -11.55
C PRO A 113 22.32 20.36 -11.29
N ASP A 114 21.84 21.08 -12.31
CA ASP A 114 21.39 22.48 -12.16
C ASP A 114 20.13 22.59 -11.29
N TRP A 115 19.16 21.70 -11.51
CA TRP A 115 17.90 21.68 -10.75
C TRP A 115 18.12 21.17 -9.33
N TYR A 116 19.03 20.22 -9.14
CA TYR A 116 19.49 19.80 -7.83
C TYR A 116 20.13 20.97 -7.07
N SER A 117 21.03 21.74 -7.70
CA SER A 117 21.63 22.92 -7.07
C SER A 117 20.57 23.96 -6.69
N GLN A 118 19.57 24.18 -7.55
CA GLN A 118 18.44 25.07 -7.25
C GLN A 118 17.60 24.56 -6.07
N HIS A 119 17.35 23.25 -5.99
CA HIS A 119 16.64 22.63 -4.86
C HIS A 119 17.40 22.82 -3.54
N GLU A 120 18.73 22.63 -3.54
CA GLU A 120 19.55 22.91 -2.36
C GLU A 120 19.52 24.39 -1.97
N GLN A 121 19.58 25.31 -2.94
CA GLN A 121 19.44 26.77 -2.69
C GLN A 121 18.06 27.14 -2.12
N ASN A 122 17.02 26.39 -2.49
CA ASN A 122 15.67 26.52 -1.95
C ASN A 122 15.49 25.79 -0.61
N GLU A 123 16.57 25.46 0.10
CA GLU A 123 16.55 24.77 1.39
C GLU A 123 15.80 23.43 1.33
N ARG A 124 15.91 22.73 0.18
CA ARG A 124 15.24 21.44 -0.08
C ARG A 124 13.71 21.50 -0.02
N LYS A 125 13.11 22.66 -0.27
CA LYS A 125 11.65 22.83 -0.31
C LYS A 125 11.09 22.49 -1.69
N LEU A 126 10.12 21.56 -1.75
CA LEU A 126 9.34 21.29 -2.96
C LEU A 126 8.41 22.49 -3.24
N GLN A 127 8.27 22.84 -4.52
CA GLN A 127 7.62 24.08 -4.94
C GLN A 127 6.19 23.88 -5.46
N THR A 128 5.81 22.65 -5.79
CA THR A 128 4.57 22.37 -6.52
C THR A 128 3.69 21.42 -5.72
N GLY A 129 2.50 21.90 -5.35
CA GLY A 129 1.44 21.08 -4.79
C GLY A 129 0.06 21.59 -5.21
N PHE A 130 -0.89 20.67 -5.37
CA PHE A 130 -2.28 20.97 -5.73
C PHE A 130 -3.20 20.52 -4.62
N ARG A 131 -4.07 21.43 -4.17
CA ARG A 131 -4.91 21.21 -2.98
C ARG A 131 -6.38 21.11 -3.32
N HIS A 132 -7.10 20.35 -2.51
CA HIS A 132 -8.56 20.30 -2.50
C HIS A 132 -9.07 20.26 -1.06
N ASN A 133 -10.09 21.06 -0.75
CA ASN A 133 -10.71 21.01 0.57
C ASN A 133 -11.52 19.71 0.73
N SER A 134 -11.38 19.06 1.88
CA SER A 134 -12.11 17.85 2.27
C SER A 134 -12.56 17.96 3.73
N GLY A 135 -13.13 16.90 4.30
CA GLY A 135 -13.11 16.71 5.76
C GLY A 135 -11.70 16.36 6.25
N VAL A 136 -11.60 15.79 7.45
CA VAL A 136 -10.34 15.24 7.98
C VAL A 136 -9.98 14.01 7.15
N ALA A 137 -8.97 14.09 6.29
CA ALA A 137 -8.59 13.00 5.40
C ALA A 137 -7.76 11.95 6.16
N ASN A 138 -8.44 11.11 6.95
CA ASN A 138 -7.85 10.15 7.88
C ASN A 138 -7.05 9.05 7.17
N CYS A 139 -7.47 8.63 5.98
CA CYS A 139 -6.81 7.60 5.19
C CYS A 139 -7.26 7.73 3.73
N LEU A 140 -6.34 7.43 2.82
CA LEU A 140 -6.54 7.62 1.39
C LEU A 140 -5.83 6.53 0.57
N GLN A 141 -6.42 6.16 -0.57
CA GLN A 141 -5.84 5.19 -1.48
C GLN A 141 -6.07 5.62 -2.93
N LEU A 142 -4.98 5.76 -3.68
CA LEU A 142 -5.02 6.01 -5.11
C LEU A 142 -5.14 4.69 -5.87
N ARG A 143 -6.08 4.61 -6.82
CA ARG A 143 -6.15 3.56 -7.84
C ARG A 143 -6.46 4.18 -9.19
N GLY A 144 -5.45 4.20 -10.07
CA GLY A 144 -5.56 4.80 -11.40
C GLY A 144 -5.85 6.30 -11.33
N GLU A 145 -7.01 6.70 -11.85
CA GLU A 145 -7.45 8.09 -11.89
C GLU A 145 -8.29 8.52 -10.68
N TYR A 146 -8.57 7.59 -9.77
CA TYR A 146 -9.45 7.82 -8.63
C TYR A 146 -8.70 7.76 -7.30
N LEU A 147 -8.91 8.78 -6.47
CA LEU A 147 -8.41 8.84 -5.10
C LEU A 147 -9.56 8.64 -4.12
N TYR A 148 -9.53 7.55 -3.38
CA TYR A 148 -10.50 7.20 -2.35
C TYR A 148 -10.06 7.82 -1.03
N VAL A 149 -10.94 8.55 -0.34
CA VAL A 149 -10.58 9.29 0.87
C VAL A 149 -11.68 9.13 1.93
N SER A 150 -11.31 8.67 3.12
CA SER A 150 -12.18 8.67 4.30
C SER A 150 -12.04 9.99 5.05
N GLU A 151 -13.14 10.75 5.13
CA GLU A 151 -13.17 12.16 5.55
C GLU A 151 -13.81 12.39 6.94
N GLY A 152 -13.71 11.41 7.84
CA GLY A 152 -14.35 11.45 9.16
C GLY A 152 -15.86 11.63 9.04
N GLY A 153 -16.42 12.62 9.75
CA GLY A 153 -17.85 12.91 9.73
C GLY A 153 -18.44 13.36 8.38
N ARG A 154 -17.63 13.52 7.32
CA ARG A 154 -18.15 13.69 5.96
C ARG A 154 -18.40 12.38 5.23
N GLY A 155 -18.00 11.25 5.80
CA GLY A 155 -18.00 9.92 5.20
C GLY A 155 -16.82 9.72 4.24
N THR A 156 -16.94 8.79 3.31
CA THR A 156 -15.92 8.53 2.28
C THR A 156 -16.30 9.19 0.97
N ARG A 157 -15.31 9.66 0.22
CA ARG A 157 -15.49 10.25 -1.11
C ARG A 157 -14.39 9.78 -2.05
N VAL A 158 -14.76 9.58 -3.32
CA VAL A 158 -13.79 9.30 -4.40
C VAL A 158 -13.62 10.54 -5.26
N TYR A 159 -12.38 11.01 -5.40
CA TYR A 159 -12.01 12.16 -6.21
C TYR A 159 -11.46 11.70 -7.55
N ASP A 160 -11.85 12.36 -8.64
CA ASP A 160 -11.16 12.26 -9.92
C ASP A 160 -9.90 13.12 -9.89
N VAL A 161 -8.76 12.47 -10.09
CA VAL A 161 -7.43 13.07 -10.05
C VAL A 161 -6.67 12.92 -11.37
N ALA A 162 -7.34 12.54 -12.45
CA ALA A 162 -6.72 12.34 -13.78
C ALA A 162 -5.98 13.61 -14.26
N ASN A 163 -6.53 14.78 -13.90
CA ASN A 163 -6.06 16.08 -14.34
C ASN A 163 -5.01 16.73 -13.41
N VAL A 164 -4.46 15.99 -12.43
CA VAL A 164 -3.60 16.55 -11.36
C VAL A 164 -2.41 17.38 -11.86
N ALA A 165 -1.79 17.05 -13.00
CA ALA A 165 -0.77 17.91 -13.63
C ALA A 165 -1.16 18.48 -15.00
N ASN A 166 -2.45 18.45 -15.34
CA ASN A 166 -2.98 19.13 -16.50
C ASN A 166 -3.10 20.64 -16.22
N LYS A 167 -2.22 21.45 -16.82
CA LYS A 167 -2.25 22.91 -16.66
C LYS A 167 -3.46 23.59 -17.31
N GLY A 168 -4.11 22.93 -18.27
CA GLY A 168 -5.33 23.42 -18.91
C GLY A 168 -6.57 23.29 -18.01
N PHE A 169 -6.44 22.63 -16.87
CA PHE A 169 -7.52 22.40 -15.93
C PHE A 169 -7.29 23.21 -14.65
N ALA A 170 -8.22 24.13 -14.34
CA ALA A 170 -8.07 25.05 -13.21
C ALA A 170 -8.19 24.33 -11.86
N GLN A 171 -9.20 23.46 -11.73
CA GLN A 171 -9.44 22.67 -10.52
C GLN A 171 -9.03 21.22 -10.75
N ARG A 172 -7.78 20.88 -10.41
CA ARG A 172 -7.14 19.64 -10.86
C ARG A 172 -7.50 18.37 -10.11
N ILE A 173 -8.13 18.53 -8.95
CA ILE A 173 -8.73 17.45 -8.15
C ILE A 173 -10.23 17.71 -8.19
N VAL A 174 -11.02 16.75 -8.65
CA VAL A 174 -12.40 16.97 -9.05
C VAL A 174 -13.34 16.10 -8.23
N THR A 175 -14.42 16.70 -7.74
CA THR A 175 -15.47 15.98 -6.99
C THR A 175 -16.60 15.49 -7.86
N ALA A 176 -16.89 16.19 -8.96
CA ALA A 176 -17.84 15.79 -9.99
C ALA A 176 -17.52 16.57 -11.28
N PRO A 177 -17.12 15.90 -12.38
CA PRO A 177 -16.72 16.59 -13.60
C PRO A 177 -17.88 17.27 -14.35
N PHE A 178 -19.11 16.75 -14.23
CA PHE A 178 -20.29 17.23 -14.97
C PHE A 178 -21.47 17.61 -14.06
N GLY A 179 -21.23 17.68 -12.74
CA GLY A 179 -22.22 18.03 -11.72
C GLY A 179 -22.91 16.83 -11.04
N PRO A 180 -23.65 17.08 -9.93
CA PRO A 180 -24.11 16.02 -9.02
C PRO A 180 -25.14 15.03 -9.61
N MET A 181 -25.87 15.43 -10.66
CA MET A 181 -26.88 14.55 -11.26
C MET A 181 -26.25 13.39 -12.06
N GLY A 182 -25.02 13.56 -12.54
CA GLY A 182 -24.29 12.56 -13.32
C GLY A 182 -23.16 11.88 -12.55
N HIS A 183 -22.72 12.42 -11.41
CA HIS A 183 -21.59 11.89 -10.65
C HIS A 183 -21.75 12.23 -9.16
N ASP A 184 -21.95 11.20 -8.34
CA ASP A 184 -21.94 11.30 -6.87
C ASP A 184 -21.21 10.08 -6.29
N THR A 185 -19.93 10.27 -6.01
CA THR A 185 -19.03 9.26 -5.45
C THR A 185 -18.90 9.36 -3.93
N ARG A 186 -19.87 10.01 -3.26
CA ARG A 186 -19.85 10.18 -1.81
C ARG A 186 -20.65 9.07 -1.13
N ILE A 187 -20.00 8.37 -0.22
CA ILE A 187 -20.63 7.52 0.79
C ILE A 187 -20.71 8.31 2.09
N LYS A 188 -21.86 8.91 2.38
CA LYS A 188 -22.10 9.55 3.69
C LYS A 188 -21.99 8.48 4.78
N SER A 189 -21.35 8.80 5.91
CA SER A 189 -21.32 7.99 7.14
C SER A 189 -21.06 8.88 8.35
N LYS A 190 -21.03 8.31 9.57
CA LYS A 190 -20.96 9.09 10.82
C LYS A 190 -19.54 9.53 11.14
N ASP A 191 -18.56 8.68 10.92
CA ASP A 191 -17.14 8.96 11.18
C ASP A 191 -16.22 7.99 10.42
N ALA A 192 -16.05 8.19 9.10
CA ALA A 192 -15.20 7.33 8.28
C ALA A 192 -13.71 7.48 8.64
N THR A 193 -13.07 6.37 9.01
CA THR A 193 -11.69 6.36 9.50
C THR A 193 -10.68 5.90 8.46
N CYS A 194 -10.99 4.87 7.67
CA CYS A 194 -10.10 4.42 6.59
C CYS A 194 -10.86 3.76 5.45
N VAL A 195 -10.18 3.60 4.32
CA VAL A 195 -10.67 2.94 3.11
C VAL A 195 -9.55 2.06 2.57
N ALA A 196 -9.88 0.81 2.26
CA ALA A 196 -9.00 -0.13 1.61
C ALA A 196 -9.65 -0.71 0.36
N LEU A 197 -8.86 -0.83 -0.70
CA LEU A 197 -9.20 -1.65 -1.87
C LEU A 197 -8.35 -2.93 -1.83
N PRO A 198 -8.88 -4.09 -2.28
CA PRO A 198 -8.12 -5.34 -2.31
C PRO A 198 -6.82 -5.26 -3.12
N THR A 199 -6.79 -4.31 -4.05
CA THR A 199 -5.58 -3.91 -4.76
C THR A 199 -5.65 -2.42 -5.11
N ASN A 200 -4.49 -1.74 -5.10
CA ASN A 200 -4.35 -0.41 -5.70
C ASN A 200 -3.99 -0.46 -7.20
N GLN A 201 -3.81 -1.65 -7.77
CA GLN A 201 -3.67 -1.82 -9.20
C GLN A 201 -5.04 -1.62 -9.87
N PRO A 202 -5.10 -0.91 -11.01
CA PRO A 202 -6.33 -0.84 -11.79
C PRO A 202 -6.76 -2.23 -12.28
N ILE A 203 -8.02 -2.54 -12.04
CA ILE A 203 -8.70 -3.78 -12.47
C ILE A 203 -10.11 -3.42 -12.97
N ALA A 204 -10.71 -4.31 -13.75
CA ALA A 204 -12.08 -4.18 -14.25
C ALA A 204 -12.74 -5.57 -14.24
N PRO A 205 -13.28 -6.01 -13.09
CA PRO A 205 -13.87 -7.34 -12.93
C PRO A 205 -14.95 -7.67 -13.96
N GLU A 206 -15.72 -6.68 -14.42
CA GLU A 206 -16.80 -6.88 -15.41
C GLU A 206 -16.28 -7.36 -16.78
N ARG A 207 -15.00 -7.11 -17.10
CA ARG A 207 -14.37 -7.61 -18.33
C ARG A 207 -14.02 -9.10 -18.25
N ASN A 208 -13.93 -9.68 -17.06
CA ASN A 208 -13.59 -11.08 -16.84
C ASN A 208 -14.84 -11.99 -16.90
N GLN A 209 -15.55 -11.94 -18.02
CA GLN A 209 -16.81 -12.67 -18.18
C GLN A 209 -16.92 -13.29 -19.59
N GLY A 210 -17.85 -14.26 -19.72
CA GLY A 210 -18.15 -14.92 -20.99
C GLY A 210 -17.11 -15.93 -21.47
N ASP A 211 -17.46 -16.64 -22.54
CA ASP A 211 -16.67 -17.76 -23.07
C ASP A 211 -15.29 -17.34 -23.57
N LEU A 212 -15.17 -16.13 -24.13
CA LEU A 212 -13.88 -15.63 -24.58
C LEU A 212 -12.86 -15.54 -23.43
N MET A 213 -13.26 -15.02 -22.27
CA MET A 213 -12.35 -14.87 -21.15
C MET A 213 -12.19 -16.16 -20.35
N ARG A 214 -13.30 -16.84 -20.03
CA ARG A 214 -13.28 -17.98 -19.10
C ARG A 214 -13.00 -19.32 -19.75
N VAL A 215 -13.26 -19.47 -21.05
CA VAL A 215 -13.06 -20.73 -21.78
C VAL A 215 -11.87 -20.61 -22.74
N ALA A 216 -11.88 -19.61 -23.63
CA ALA A 216 -10.82 -19.46 -24.62
C ALA A 216 -9.51 -18.94 -23.99
N ASN A 217 -9.58 -17.93 -23.12
CA ASN A 217 -8.41 -17.39 -22.43
C ASN A 217 -8.06 -18.12 -21.11
N GLN A 218 -8.94 -19.00 -20.63
CA GLN A 218 -8.77 -19.78 -19.38
C GLN A 218 -8.48 -18.90 -18.15
N GLU A 219 -9.02 -17.69 -18.11
CA GLU A 219 -8.82 -16.76 -17.00
C GLU A 219 -9.60 -17.21 -15.77
N GLN A 220 -9.02 -17.00 -14.59
CA GLN A 220 -9.74 -17.23 -13.33
C GLN A 220 -10.79 -16.13 -13.11
N PRO A 221 -11.95 -16.47 -12.54
CA PRO A 221 -12.90 -15.45 -12.12
C PRO A 221 -12.30 -14.58 -11.02
N PHE A 222 -12.57 -13.28 -11.07
CA PHE A 222 -12.31 -12.40 -9.93
C PHE A 222 -13.12 -12.84 -8.72
N HIS A 223 -12.51 -12.80 -7.56
CA HIS A 223 -13.25 -12.89 -6.30
C HIS A 223 -14.17 -11.66 -6.16
N PRO A 224 -15.43 -11.81 -5.67
CA PRO A 224 -16.37 -10.69 -5.57
C PRO A 224 -15.87 -9.48 -4.79
N ILE A 225 -14.96 -9.68 -3.82
CA ILE A 225 -14.37 -8.60 -3.02
C ILE A 225 -13.71 -7.50 -3.87
N TYR A 226 -13.19 -7.84 -5.06
CA TYR A 226 -12.51 -6.90 -5.97
C TYR A 226 -13.40 -5.80 -6.54
N SER A 227 -14.73 -5.99 -6.51
CA SER A 227 -15.71 -4.98 -6.89
C SER A 227 -15.99 -3.97 -5.78
N TYR A 228 -15.49 -4.17 -4.56
CA TYR A 228 -15.83 -3.35 -3.41
C TYR A 228 -14.65 -2.54 -2.86
N ALA A 229 -14.93 -1.30 -2.45
CA ALA A 229 -14.12 -0.60 -1.47
C ALA A 229 -14.61 -0.95 -0.06
N VAL A 230 -13.67 -1.24 0.82
CA VAL A 230 -13.89 -1.58 2.22
C VAL A 230 -13.59 -0.35 3.07
N ILE A 231 -14.60 0.16 3.77
CA ILE A 231 -14.51 1.40 4.56
C ILE A 231 -14.73 1.05 6.03
N THR A 232 -13.85 1.55 6.90
CA THR A 232 -14.08 1.54 8.35
C THR A 232 -14.67 2.87 8.79
N ASP A 233 -15.61 2.80 9.73
CA ASP A 233 -16.27 3.93 10.36
C ASP A 233 -16.28 3.70 11.89
N ALA A 234 -15.87 4.70 12.66
CA ALA A 234 -15.72 4.57 14.10
C ALA A 234 -17.05 4.36 14.85
N VAL A 235 -18.19 4.63 14.22
CA VAL A 235 -19.52 4.48 14.83
C VAL A 235 -20.36 3.41 14.14
N GLU A 236 -20.26 3.31 12.81
CA GLU A 236 -21.06 2.37 12.01
C GLU A 236 -20.35 1.05 11.71
N GLY A 237 -19.07 0.93 12.05
CA GLY A 237 -18.24 -0.26 11.85
C GLY A 237 -17.76 -0.39 10.41
N LEU A 238 -18.21 -1.42 9.70
CA LEU A 238 -17.77 -1.74 8.35
C LEU A 238 -18.79 -1.29 7.31
N ILE A 239 -18.35 -0.61 6.26
CA ILE A 239 -19.17 -0.24 5.11
C ILE A 239 -18.50 -0.75 3.84
N LEU A 240 -19.27 -1.40 2.95
CA LEU A 240 -18.81 -1.74 1.61
C LEU A 240 -19.58 -0.94 0.57
N THR A 241 -18.89 -0.50 -0.48
CA THR A 241 -19.49 0.11 -1.66
C THR A 241 -18.92 -0.54 -2.91
N ASP A 242 -19.81 -0.89 -3.84
CA ASP A 242 -19.41 -1.27 -5.20
C ASP A 242 -18.73 -0.08 -5.87
N VAL A 243 -17.62 -0.32 -6.57
CA VAL A 243 -16.79 0.70 -7.23
C VAL A 243 -16.55 0.41 -8.71
N ASP A 244 -17.20 -0.61 -9.29
CA ASP A 244 -16.98 -1.03 -10.69
C ASP A 244 -17.45 0.02 -11.69
N THR A 245 -18.46 0.83 -11.31
CA THR A 245 -18.89 2.01 -12.08
C THR A 245 -17.75 3.00 -12.36
N LEU A 246 -16.66 2.98 -11.58
CA LEU A 246 -15.49 3.83 -11.82
C LEU A 246 -14.53 3.24 -12.87
N ALA A 247 -14.71 1.99 -13.29
CA ALA A 247 -13.84 1.29 -14.24
C ALA A 247 -14.52 0.93 -15.57
N ASP A 248 -15.85 1.07 -15.66
CA ASP A 248 -16.66 0.64 -16.81
C ASP A 248 -16.62 1.63 -18.01
N GLY A 249 -16.12 2.85 -17.81
CA GLY A 249 -16.05 3.91 -18.82
C GLY A 249 -17.34 4.71 -19.01
N GLU A 250 -18.36 4.51 -18.18
CA GLU A 250 -19.66 5.19 -18.23
C GLU A 250 -19.82 6.19 -17.07
N PHE A 251 -19.15 7.34 -17.19
CA PHE A 251 -19.11 8.35 -16.12
C PHE A 251 -20.46 8.85 -15.60
N ARG A 252 -21.58 8.66 -16.32
CA ARG A 252 -22.92 9.14 -15.92
C ARG A 252 -23.57 8.26 -14.85
N ASN A 253 -23.05 7.05 -14.63
CA ASN A 253 -23.58 6.10 -13.67
C ASN A 253 -22.80 6.07 -12.34
N ASN A 254 -21.73 6.87 -12.21
CA ASN A 254 -20.84 6.96 -11.03
C ASN A 254 -21.60 7.49 -9.80
N LYS A 255 -22.46 6.64 -9.23
CA LYS A 255 -23.38 6.93 -8.13
C LYS A 255 -23.17 5.86 -7.09
N LEU A 256 -22.12 6.03 -6.30
CA LEU A 256 -21.72 5.05 -5.30
C LEU A 256 -22.80 4.93 -4.23
N LYS A 257 -23.06 3.69 -3.81
CA LYS A 257 -24.06 3.36 -2.79
C LYS A 257 -23.46 2.36 -1.84
N ARG A 258 -23.88 2.45 -0.59
CA ARG A 258 -23.59 1.42 0.40
C ARG A 258 -24.24 0.12 -0.05
N ALA A 259 -23.43 -0.90 -0.27
CA ALA A 259 -23.89 -2.26 -0.46
C ALA A 259 -24.17 -2.92 0.90
N VAL A 260 -23.30 -2.66 1.88
CA VAL A 260 -23.38 -3.22 3.24
C VAL A 260 -23.02 -2.16 4.27
N THR A 261 -23.65 -2.23 5.43
CA THR A 261 -23.19 -1.60 6.67
C THR A 261 -23.32 -2.64 7.78
N TRP A 262 -22.23 -2.96 8.46
CA TRP A 262 -22.14 -4.08 9.38
C TRP A 262 -21.29 -3.73 10.61
N ASN A 263 -21.83 -3.96 11.80
CA ASN A 263 -21.13 -3.84 13.07
C ASN A 263 -21.80 -4.76 14.10
N GLU A 264 -21.55 -6.06 13.98
CA GLU A 264 -22.16 -7.05 14.85
C GLU A 264 -21.83 -6.77 16.32
N ASN A 265 -22.85 -6.53 17.15
CA ASN A 265 -22.73 -6.28 18.58
C ASN A 265 -21.74 -5.16 18.98
N GLY A 266 -21.47 -4.20 18.10
CA GLY A 266 -20.51 -3.11 18.37
C GLY A 266 -19.04 -3.58 18.38
N ILE A 267 -18.74 -4.72 17.77
CA ILE A 267 -17.38 -5.28 17.76
C ILE A 267 -16.37 -4.37 17.05
N LEU A 268 -16.82 -3.52 16.12
CA LEU A 268 -16.01 -2.56 15.38
C LEU A 268 -16.12 -1.12 15.93
N ASP A 269 -16.68 -0.93 17.13
CA ASP A 269 -16.78 0.40 17.73
C ASP A 269 -15.38 1.04 17.88
N GLY A 270 -15.24 2.23 17.32
CA GLY A 270 -13.98 2.97 17.27
C GLY A 270 -12.99 2.51 16.20
N ALA A 271 -13.39 1.67 15.24
CA ALA A 271 -12.50 1.18 14.16
C ALA A 271 -11.70 2.32 13.52
N ARG A 272 -10.37 2.16 13.45
CA ARG A 272 -9.42 3.19 13.01
C ARG A 272 -8.75 2.89 11.67
N HIS A 273 -8.43 1.63 11.42
CA HIS A 273 -7.62 1.21 10.28
C HIS A 273 -8.07 -0.16 9.77
N VAL A 274 -7.88 -0.41 8.47
CA VAL A 274 -8.14 -1.71 7.84
C VAL A 274 -7.02 -2.09 6.88
N THR A 275 -6.56 -3.33 6.98
CA THR A 275 -5.69 -3.98 6.00
C THR A 275 -6.41 -5.16 5.39
N LEU A 276 -6.31 -5.35 4.07
CA LEU A 276 -6.88 -6.51 3.40
C LEU A 276 -5.79 -7.55 3.11
N GLY A 277 -6.07 -8.79 3.48
CA GLY A 277 -5.34 -9.99 3.06
C GLY A 277 -6.26 -10.85 2.20
N GLY A 278 -6.37 -10.53 0.91
CA GLY A 278 -7.44 -11.05 0.06
C GLY A 278 -8.82 -10.66 0.57
N TYR A 279 -9.71 -11.65 0.76
CA TYR A 279 -11.03 -11.40 1.35
C TYR A 279 -11.04 -11.28 2.89
N TYR A 280 -9.91 -11.47 3.58
CA TYR A 280 -9.85 -11.18 5.02
C TYR A 280 -9.58 -9.69 5.27
N ALA A 281 -10.42 -9.06 6.08
CA ALA A 281 -10.21 -7.70 6.57
C ALA A 281 -9.69 -7.73 8.00
N TYR A 282 -8.48 -7.21 8.21
CA TYR A 282 -7.86 -7.01 9.51
C TYR A 282 -8.18 -5.58 9.97
N ILE A 283 -9.15 -5.44 10.85
CA ILE A 283 -9.68 -4.14 11.30
C ILE A 283 -9.14 -3.83 12.70
N MET A 284 -8.43 -2.71 12.81
CA MET A 284 -7.88 -2.24 14.06
C MET A 284 -8.88 -1.35 14.80
N THR A 285 -9.16 -1.69 16.05
CA THR A 285 -9.99 -0.89 16.98
C THR A 285 -9.15 -0.52 18.21
N PRO A 286 -9.63 0.39 19.09
CA PRO A 286 -8.92 0.72 20.32
C PRO A 286 -8.78 -0.47 21.29
N ARG A 287 -9.60 -1.52 21.15
CA ARG A 287 -9.66 -2.65 22.10
C ARG A 287 -9.18 -3.97 21.51
N ALA A 288 -9.22 -4.13 20.20
CA ALA A 288 -8.94 -5.38 19.53
C ALA A 288 -8.54 -5.21 18.07
N LEU A 289 -7.74 -6.15 17.58
CA LEU A 289 -7.73 -6.55 16.18
C LEU A 289 -8.96 -7.45 15.93
N VAL A 290 -9.81 -7.06 14.99
CA VAL A 290 -10.97 -7.87 14.56
C VAL A 290 -10.69 -8.36 13.14
N ILE A 291 -10.70 -9.68 12.95
CA ILE A 291 -10.55 -10.29 11.63
C ILE A 291 -11.94 -10.62 11.11
N VAL A 292 -12.29 -10.08 9.95
CA VAL A 292 -13.60 -10.28 9.30
C VAL A 292 -13.37 -10.98 7.97
N SER A 293 -14.15 -12.03 7.70
CA SER A 293 -14.21 -12.65 6.37
C SER A 293 -15.19 -11.87 5.49
N LEU A 294 -14.73 -11.51 4.29
CA LEU A 294 -15.50 -10.90 3.21
C LEU A 294 -15.54 -11.82 1.98
N ASP A 295 -15.41 -13.14 2.19
CA ASP A 295 -15.55 -14.18 1.16
C ASP A 295 -16.91 -14.05 0.44
N ASP A 296 -17.96 -13.80 1.22
CA ASP A 296 -19.20 -13.18 0.75
C ASP A 296 -19.25 -11.71 1.22
N PRO A 297 -18.91 -10.73 0.35
CA PRO A 297 -18.87 -9.32 0.73
C PRO A 297 -20.20 -8.79 1.25
N LEU A 298 -21.34 -9.39 0.84
CA LEU A 298 -22.66 -8.95 1.26
C LEU A 298 -23.07 -9.50 2.64
N ASN A 299 -22.35 -10.49 3.15
CA ASN A 299 -22.58 -11.11 4.45
C ASN A 299 -21.27 -11.21 5.25
N PRO A 300 -20.72 -10.07 5.76
CA PRO A 300 -19.49 -10.09 6.55
C PRO A 300 -19.61 -10.96 7.80
N GLN A 301 -18.53 -11.68 8.13
CA GLN A 301 -18.50 -12.57 9.29
C GLN A 301 -17.26 -12.33 10.14
N THR A 302 -17.44 -12.16 11.45
CA THR A 302 -16.31 -12.18 12.40
C THR A 302 -15.65 -13.55 12.37
N VAL A 303 -14.34 -13.57 12.10
CA VAL A 303 -13.52 -14.77 12.09
C VAL A 303 -12.81 -14.96 13.42
N ALA A 304 -12.18 -13.89 13.91
CA ALA A 304 -11.43 -13.89 15.16
C ALA A 304 -11.36 -12.48 15.75
N THR A 305 -11.08 -12.41 17.04
CA THR A 305 -10.85 -11.16 17.76
C THR A 305 -9.70 -11.36 18.73
N LEU A 306 -8.68 -10.51 18.62
CA LEU A 306 -7.51 -10.53 19.48
C LEU A 306 -7.42 -9.20 20.23
N PRO A 307 -7.44 -9.20 21.57
CA PRO A 307 -7.30 -7.97 22.36
C PRO A 307 -5.99 -7.24 22.05
N VAL A 308 -6.06 -5.92 21.92
CA VAL A 308 -4.89 -5.02 21.78
C VAL A 308 -5.12 -3.77 22.63
N ASN A 309 -4.06 -3.03 22.94
CA ASN A 309 -4.17 -1.83 23.77
C ASN A 309 -4.05 -0.55 22.93
N ASP A 310 -5.17 0.09 22.62
CA ASP A 310 -5.23 1.30 21.79
C ASP A 310 -4.64 1.06 20.39
N GLY A 311 -5.14 0.06 19.67
CA GLY A 311 -4.69 -0.26 18.32
C GLY A 311 -4.84 0.91 17.35
N ARG A 312 -3.85 1.13 16.48
CA ARG A 312 -3.76 2.30 15.59
C ARG A 312 -3.66 1.93 14.12
N SER A 313 -2.67 1.13 13.72
CA SER A 313 -2.42 0.75 12.33
C SER A 313 -1.99 -0.71 12.21
N SER A 314 -2.08 -1.26 11.00
CA SER A 314 -1.70 -2.64 10.68
C SER A 314 -1.04 -2.74 9.29
N ALA A 315 -0.10 -3.66 9.12
CA ALA A 315 0.51 -4.00 7.83
C ALA A 315 0.76 -5.51 7.74
N LEU A 316 0.27 -6.13 6.66
CA LEU A 316 0.38 -7.57 6.43
C LEU A 316 1.59 -7.86 5.53
N GLN A 317 2.37 -8.87 5.89
CA GLN A 317 3.35 -9.50 5.00
C GLN A 317 3.34 -11.01 5.20
N PHE A 318 2.81 -11.72 4.21
CA PHE A 318 2.71 -13.17 4.21
C PHE A 318 2.03 -13.69 5.49
N ARG A 319 2.76 -14.35 6.40
CA ARG A 319 2.21 -15.01 7.59
C ARG A 319 1.98 -14.07 8.77
N TYR A 320 2.56 -12.87 8.76
CA TYR A 320 2.58 -11.99 9.93
C TYR A 320 1.89 -10.66 9.66
N LEU A 321 1.10 -10.24 10.64
CA LEU A 321 0.51 -8.91 10.71
C LEU A 321 1.29 -8.10 11.74
N PHE A 322 1.91 -7.01 11.29
CA PHE A 322 2.57 -6.04 12.14
C PHE A 322 1.56 -4.97 12.53
N ILE A 323 1.50 -4.61 13.81
CA ILE A 323 0.53 -3.66 14.34
C ILE A 323 1.19 -2.59 15.21
N THR A 324 0.62 -1.40 15.21
CA THR A 324 0.95 -0.35 16.18
C THR A 324 -0.17 -0.18 17.17
N ASP A 325 0.20 -0.01 18.44
CA ASP A 325 -0.71 0.26 19.54
C ASP A 325 -0.04 1.22 20.55
N ALA A 326 -0.67 1.50 21.70
CA ALA A 326 -0.10 2.43 22.69
C ALA A 326 1.25 1.98 23.29
N SER A 327 1.68 0.75 23.05
CA SER A 327 2.95 0.21 23.55
C SER A 327 4.07 0.16 22.51
N GLY A 328 3.76 0.47 21.24
CA GLY A 328 4.71 0.48 20.14
C GLY A 328 4.35 -0.49 19.02
N LEU A 329 5.34 -1.17 18.45
CA LEU A 329 5.19 -2.13 17.35
C LEU A 329 5.15 -3.57 17.90
N GLN A 330 4.18 -4.36 17.45
CA GLN A 330 4.01 -5.78 17.80
C GLN A 330 3.74 -6.64 16.56
N THR A 331 4.00 -7.94 16.69
CA THR A 331 3.74 -8.94 15.64
C THR A 331 2.64 -9.90 16.07
N ILE A 332 1.73 -10.18 15.15
CA ILE A 332 0.70 -11.22 15.27
C ILE A 332 0.93 -12.23 14.16
N ASP A 333 1.06 -13.51 14.52
CA ASP A 333 0.99 -14.61 13.56
C ASP A 333 -0.47 -14.77 13.09
N VAL A 334 -0.66 -14.60 11.79
CA VAL A 334 -1.95 -14.76 11.09
C VAL A 334 -1.89 -15.85 10.02
N THR A 335 -0.92 -16.77 10.12
CA THR A 335 -0.80 -17.97 9.28
C THR A 335 -2.13 -18.70 9.16
N ASN A 336 -2.87 -18.80 10.28
CA ASN A 336 -4.28 -19.13 10.29
C ASN A 336 -5.09 -17.94 10.83
N PRO A 337 -5.81 -17.20 9.97
CA PRO A 337 -6.63 -16.06 10.39
C PRO A 337 -7.76 -16.41 11.37
N ARG A 338 -8.14 -17.70 11.50
CA ARG A 338 -9.14 -18.17 12.47
C ARG A 338 -8.60 -18.32 13.89
N THR A 339 -7.28 -18.43 14.02
CA THR A 339 -6.59 -18.59 15.30
C THR A 339 -5.35 -17.69 15.33
N PRO A 340 -5.53 -16.35 15.22
CA PRO A 340 -4.40 -15.42 15.25
C PRO A 340 -3.74 -15.45 16.62
N MET A 341 -2.40 -15.34 16.65
CA MET A 341 -1.63 -15.41 17.90
C MET A 341 -0.69 -14.22 18.01
N LEU A 342 -0.74 -13.52 19.14
CA LEU A 342 0.28 -12.51 19.47
C LEU A 342 1.62 -13.23 19.66
N VAL A 343 2.67 -12.72 19.05
CA VAL A 343 4.02 -13.23 19.31
C VAL A 343 4.53 -12.62 20.61
N GLU A 344 4.55 -13.44 21.65
CA GLU A 344 4.95 -13.02 23.01
C GLU A 344 6.41 -12.58 23.06
N ASN A 345 6.71 -11.59 23.91
CA ASN A 345 8.05 -11.01 24.10
C ASN A 345 8.70 -10.39 22.84
N ASN A 346 7.91 -10.11 21.81
CA ASN A 346 8.38 -9.55 20.55
C ASN A 346 7.76 -8.17 20.27
N ARG A 347 8.21 -7.18 21.05
CA ARG A 347 7.71 -5.79 21.00
C ARG A 347 8.85 -4.81 20.86
N ILE A 348 8.70 -3.85 19.96
CA ILE A 348 9.54 -2.65 19.91
C ILE A 348 8.80 -1.51 20.60
N ALA A 349 9.28 -1.10 21.77
CA ALA A 349 8.70 -0.01 22.53
C ALA A 349 8.88 1.33 21.79
N LEU A 350 7.78 2.05 21.59
CA LEU A 350 7.75 3.39 20.99
C LEU A 350 6.74 4.22 21.78
N ASN A 351 7.05 5.50 22.02
CA ASN A 351 6.18 6.33 22.86
C ASN A 351 4.91 6.77 22.13
N ASP A 352 5.00 6.98 20.81
CA ASP A 352 3.88 7.44 20.00
C ASP A 352 3.88 6.83 18.60
N ALA A 353 3.66 5.52 18.53
CA ALA A 353 3.56 4.80 17.25
C ALA A 353 2.23 5.10 16.54
N HIS A 354 2.27 5.43 15.25
CA HIS A 354 1.11 5.73 14.41
C HIS A 354 1.05 4.79 13.19
N GLY A 355 1.04 5.34 11.96
CA GLY A 355 1.10 4.55 10.73
C GLY A 355 2.38 3.72 10.63
N LEU A 356 2.28 2.58 9.96
CA LEU A 356 3.44 1.74 9.64
C LEU A 356 3.39 1.25 8.20
N TYR A 357 4.57 0.95 7.66
CA TYR A 357 4.73 0.33 6.36
C TYR A 357 5.80 -0.74 6.41
N VAL A 358 5.54 -1.91 5.82
CA VAL A 358 6.52 -3.00 5.75
C VAL A 358 6.99 -3.16 4.32
N ALA A 359 8.31 -3.06 4.11
CA ALA A 359 8.95 -3.25 2.82
C ALA A 359 10.13 -4.24 2.94
N ARG A 360 10.04 -5.38 2.25
CA ARG A 360 10.96 -6.53 2.39
C ARG A 360 11.17 -6.86 3.87
N THR A 361 12.39 -6.77 4.37
CA THR A 361 12.78 -7.18 5.73
C THR A 361 12.73 -6.04 6.74
N TYR A 362 12.16 -4.88 6.39
CA TYR A 362 12.09 -3.72 7.29
C TYR A 362 10.66 -3.21 7.48
N ALA A 363 10.32 -2.90 8.73
CA ALA A 363 9.15 -2.10 9.09
C ALA A 363 9.57 -0.66 9.38
N TYR A 364 8.79 0.28 8.84
CA TYR A 364 8.95 1.71 8.99
C TYR A 364 7.76 2.21 9.78
N VAL A 365 7.99 2.76 10.97
CA VAL A 365 6.93 3.17 11.89
C VAL A 365 7.02 4.67 12.14
N ALA A 366 5.93 5.38 11.87
CA ALA A 366 5.75 6.77 12.25
C ALA A 366 5.71 6.87 13.78
N ALA A 367 6.69 7.53 14.38
CA ALA A 367 6.89 7.56 15.84
C ALA A 367 6.67 8.97 16.43
N GLY A 368 5.74 9.75 15.87
CA GLY A 368 5.40 11.09 16.33
C GLY A 368 6.63 12.00 16.37
N SER A 369 6.92 12.57 17.55
CA SER A 369 8.08 13.45 17.76
C SER A 369 9.43 12.74 17.75
N GLU A 370 9.46 11.40 17.85
CA GLU A 370 10.71 10.63 17.75
C GLU A 370 11.16 10.47 16.28
N GLY A 371 10.29 10.81 15.32
CA GLY A 371 10.57 10.73 13.89
C GLY A 371 10.15 9.41 13.27
N LEU A 372 11.07 8.76 12.56
CA LEU A 372 10.84 7.48 11.89
C LEU A 372 11.63 6.38 12.60
N ALA A 373 10.92 5.40 13.18
CA ALA A 373 11.55 4.18 13.66
C ALA A 373 11.68 3.18 12.50
N ILE A 374 12.87 2.62 12.34
CA ILE A 374 13.16 1.58 11.35
C ILE A 374 13.50 0.30 12.13
N VAL A 375 12.71 -0.73 11.89
CA VAL A 375 12.77 -2.00 12.61
C VAL A 375 13.11 -3.10 11.62
N ASP A 376 14.11 -3.91 11.96
CA ASP A 376 14.40 -5.16 11.28
C ASP A 376 13.31 -6.19 11.64
N VAL A 377 12.64 -6.68 10.60
CA VAL A 377 11.59 -7.70 10.67
C VAL A 377 11.91 -8.89 9.78
N GLU A 378 13.19 -9.08 9.42
CA GLU A 378 13.69 -10.25 8.70
C GLU A 378 13.23 -11.53 9.41
N LYS A 379 13.40 -11.56 10.74
CA LYS A 379 12.82 -12.55 11.66
C LYS A 379 11.58 -11.97 12.35
N PRO A 380 10.34 -12.20 11.84
CA PRO A 380 9.15 -11.51 12.34
C PRO A 380 8.83 -11.80 13.80
N GLU A 381 9.28 -12.95 14.31
CA GLU A 381 9.11 -13.37 15.71
C GLU A 381 10.19 -12.83 16.66
N GLN A 382 11.24 -12.20 16.12
CA GLN A 382 12.38 -11.66 16.85
C GLN A 382 12.79 -10.31 16.24
N MET A 383 11.87 -9.36 16.21
CA MET A 383 12.11 -8.03 15.65
C MET A 383 13.21 -7.30 16.42
N ALA A 384 13.98 -6.48 15.71
CA ALA A 384 15.04 -5.68 16.30
C ALA A 384 14.97 -4.22 15.85
N MET A 385 15.08 -3.28 16.78
CA MET A 385 15.23 -1.86 16.43
C MET A 385 16.56 -1.68 15.67
N LEU A 386 16.48 -1.26 14.40
CA LEU A 386 17.68 -0.92 13.64
C LEU A 386 18.16 0.49 14.00
N GLN A 387 17.27 1.48 13.89
CA GLN A 387 17.54 2.87 14.25
C GLN A 387 16.26 3.70 14.34
N THR A 388 16.35 4.82 15.06
CA THR A 388 15.36 5.91 14.99
C THR A 388 16.00 7.08 14.27
N PHE A 389 15.32 7.62 13.26
CA PHE A 389 15.78 8.75 12.47
C PHE A 389 14.86 9.95 12.64
N ASN A 390 15.39 11.08 13.12
CA ASN A 390 14.64 12.31 13.34
C ASN A 390 15.12 13.51 12.48
N ALA A 391 16.07 13.28 11.57
CA ALA A 391 16.69 14.32 10.73
C ALA A 391 17.14 15.56 11.52
N ASP A 392 17.90 15.37 12.61
CA ASP A 392 18.40 16.45 13.48
C ASP A 392 17.29 17.35 14.03
N GLY A 393 16.12 16.76 14.30
CA GLY A 393 14.93 17.46 14.83
C GLY A 393 14.03 18.08 13.76
N ALA A 394 14.28 17.84 12.47
CA ALA A 394 13.43 18.32 11.39
C ALA A 394 12.14 17.52 11.22
N LEU A 395 12.04 16.32 11.83
CA LEU A 395 10.81 15.54 11.99
C LEU A 395 10.21 15.86 13.36
N THR A 396 8.94 16.25 13.40
CA THR A 396 8.33 16.86 14.61
C THR A 396 7.08 16.15 15.10
N ASP A 397 6.30 15.56 14.21
CA ASP A 397 5.03 14.89 14.49
C ASP A 397 4.70 13.91 13.34
N VAL A 398 5.50 12.86 13.18
CA VAL A 398 5.30 11.88 12.11
C VAL A 398 4.10 11.00 12.43
N ARG A 399 3.04 11.15 11.63
CA ARG A 399 1.75 10.45 11.77
C ARG A 399 1.60 9.24 10.84
N ASP A 400 2.22 9.31 9.67
CA ASP A 400 2.13 8.23 8.67
C ASP A 400 3.37 8.14 7.80
N VAL A 401 3.61 6.96 7.24
CA VAL A 401 4.75 6.65 6.38
C VAL A 401 4.33 5.72 5.25
N VAL A 402 4.73 6.06 4.02
CA VAL A 402 4.69 5.13 2.87
C VAL A 402 6.06 5.02 2.24
N VAL A 403 6.41 3.82 1.81
CA VAL A 403 7.70 3.53 1.17
C VAL A 403 7.47 3.08 -0.28
N GLY A 404 8.33 3.54 -1.18
CA GLY A 404 8.31 3.11 -2.57
C GLY A 404 9.67 3.25 -3.24
N SER A 405 9.84 2.56 -4.37
CA SER A 405 11.04 2.62 -5.18
C SER A 405 10.86 3.48 -6.42
N THR A 406 11.88 4.25 -6.74
CA THR A 406 11.99 4.99 -8.00
C THR A 406 13.42 4.84 -8.51
N ASN A 407 13.57 4.33 -9.74
CA ASN A 407 14.88 4.13 -10.39
C ASN A 407 15.91 3.38 -9.51
N ALA A 408 15.50 2.25 -8.93
CA ALA A 408 16.29 1.36 -8.07
C ALA A 408 16.67 1.89 -6.67
N SER A 409 16.37 3.15 -6.35
CA SER A 409 16.44 3.68 -4.99
C SER A 409 15.10 3.54 -4.27
N LEU A 410 15.16 3.43 -2.95
CA LEU A 410 14.02 3.36 -2.05
C LEU A 410 13.87 4.71 -1.34
N PHE A 411 12.62 5.16 -1.20
CA PHE A 411 12.27 6.44 -0.59
C PHE A 411 11.13 6.24 0.41
N ALA A 412 11.19 6.94 1.53
CA ALA A 412 10.07 7.09 2.45
C ALA A 412 9.44 8.47 2.28
N TYR A 413 8.13 8.52 2.34
CA TYR A 413 7.33 9.73 2.37
C TYR A 413 6.65 9.78 3.73
N LEU A 414 6.74 10.91 4.43
CA LEU A 414 6.27 11.05 5.81
C LEU A 414 5.23 12.18 5.91
N ALA A 415 4.10 11.89 6.53
CA ALA A 415 3.14 12.91 6.95
C ALA A 415 3.55 13.38 8.34
N ASP A 416 4.18 14.56 8.41
CA ASP A 416 4.83 15.12 9.59
C ASP A 416 4.01 16.25 10.23
N GLY A 417 2.71 16.01 10.42
CA GLY A 417 1.80 16.93 11.09
C GLY A 417 1.89 18.34 10.51
N ALA A 418 2.07 19.33 11.38
CA ALA A 418 2.17 20.73 10.99
C ALA A 418 3.40 21.07 10.11
N ALA A 419 4.44 20.22 10.11
CA ALA A 419 5.62 20.39 9.26
C ALA A 419 5.41 19.86 7.82
N GLY A 420 4.26 19.23 7.54
CA GLY A 420 3.81 18.84 6.22
C GLY A 420 4.40 17.53 5.72
N LEU A 421 4.70 17.44 4.43
CA LEU A 421 5.29 16.24 3.82
C LEU A 421 6.82 16.30 3.92
N LYS A 422 7.44 15.18 4.29
CA LYS A 422 8.89 14.97 4.17
C LYS A 422 9.19 13.82 3.22
N VAL A 423 10.29 13.93 2.48
CA VAL A 423 10.79 12.87 1.59
C VAL A 423 12.19 12.47 2.03
N LEU A 424 12.35 11.19 2.35
CA LEU A 424 13.61 10.60 2.74
C LEU A 424 14.12 9.68 1.63
N GLN A 425 15.39 9.79 1.30
CA GLN A 425 16.08 8.74 0.57
C GLN A 425 16.53 7.67 1.56
N LEU A 426 16.08 6.43 1.37
CA LEU A 426 16.43 5.30 2.22
C LEU A 426 17.58 4.49 1.65
N THR A 427 17.71 4.40 0.33
CA THR A 427 18.78 3.65 -0.33
C THR A 427 19.40 4.43 -1.47
N ALA A 428 20.73 4.37 -1.59
CA ALA A 428 21.48 5.02 -2.66
C ALA A 428 22.77 4.27 -2.99
N PRO A 429 23.24 4.33 -4.26
CA PRO A 429 24.48 3.68 -4.66
C PRO A 429 25.72 4.11 -3.85
N ASP A 430 25.77 5.36 -3.37
CA ASP A 430 26.91 5.91 -2.62
C ASP A 430 26.80 5.71 -1.10
N THR A 431 25.63 5.39 -0.56
CA THR A 431 25.42 5.25 0.88
C THR A 431 25.45 3.80 1.37
N GLN A 432 25.29 2.81 0.48
CA GLN A 432 25.10 1.42 0.87
C GLN A 432 26.03 0.44 0.15
N PRO A 433 26.88 -0.28 0.90
CA PRO A 433 27.46 -1.53 0.43
C PRO A 433 26.33 -2.51 0.07
N ARG A 434 26.41 -3.18 -1.09
CA ARG A 434 25.36 -4.11 -1.59
C ARG A 434 24.01 -3.44 -1.91
N PHE A 435 24.02 -2.21 -2.43
CA PHE A 435 22.83 -1.53 -2.96
C PHE A 435 21.93 -2.39 -3.88
N TYR A 436 22.50 -3.34 -4.61
CA TYR A 436 21.77 -4.26 -5.50
C TYR A 436 21.29 -5.57 -4.84
N GLY A 437 21.46 -5.73 -3.52
CA GLY A 437 21.06 -6.93 -2.78
C GLY A 437 19.54 -7.09 -2.62
N PHE A 438 19.12 -8.25 -2.10
CA PHE A 438 17.70 -8.53 -1.85
C PHE A 438 17.07 -7.54 -0.88
N SER A 439 17.73 -7.10 0.19
CA SER A 439 17.18 -6.08 1.10
C SER A 439 18.31 -5.20 1.64
N PRO A 440 18.72 -4.15 0.91
CA PRO A 440 19.79 -3.27 1.36
C PRO A 440 19.39 -2.54 2.65
N GLU A 441 20.31 -2.48 3.62
CA GLU A 441 20.08 -1.83 4.92
C GLU A 441 19.78 -0.32 4.74
N PRO A 442 18.63 0.21 5.18
CA PRO A 442 18.22 1.58 4.93
C PRO A 442 19.11 2.60 5.63
N ARG A 443 19.53 3.63 4.89
CA ARG A 443 20.33 4.78 5.32
C ARG A 443 19.53 6.07 5.05
N PRO A 444 18.58 6.43 5.92
CA PRO A 444 17.66 7.55 5.70
C PRO A 444 18.40 8.89 5.61
N GLN A 445 18.03 9.71 4.64
CA GLN A 445 18.50 11.08 4.46
C GLN A 445 17.33 11.98 4.06
N LEU A 446 17.15 13.09 4.77
CA LEU A 446 16.13 14.09 4.42
C LEU A 446 16.55 14.86 3.16
N ILE A 447 15.85 14.59 2.06
CA ILE A 447 16.16 15.16 0.75
C ILE A 447 15.16 16.22 0.29
N ALA A 448 13.93 16.21 0.80
CA ALA A 448 12.95 17.22 0.45
C ALA A 448 11.87 17.42 1.53
N SER A 449 11.25 18.59 1.54
CA SER A 449 10.10 18.91 2.38
C SER A 449 9.08 19.76 1.64
N TYR A 450 7.81 19.66 2.03
CA TYR A 450 6.72 20.49 1.53
C TYR A 450 5.77 20.86 2.66
N ALA A 451 5.57 22.17 2.85
CA ALA A 451 4.63 22.66 3.85
C ALA A 451 3.19 22.56 3.31
N THR A 452 2.42 21.61 3.83
CA THR A 452 0.98 21.52 3.56
C THR A 452 0.23 22.67 4.22
N ARG A 453 -0.98 22.98 3.72
CA ARG A 453 -1.80 24.07 4.25
C ARG A 453 -2.35 23.78 5.65
N LYS A 454 -2.52 22.50 5.95
CA LYS A 454 -3.02 21.94 7.21
C LYS A 454 -2.13 20.77 7.62
N PRO A 455 -2.11 20.37 8.91
CA PRO A 455 -1.29 19.26 9.35
C PRO A 455 -1.50 18.01 8.48
N ALA A 456 -0.41 17.45 7.99
CA ALA A 456 -0.39 16.22 7.21
C ALA A 456 -0.54 15.03 8.17
N ILE A 457 -1.52 14.16 7.91
CA ILE A 457 -1.89 13.07 8.83
C ILE A 457 -1.90 11.70 8.17
N ALA A 458 -1.97 11.62 6.85
CA ALA A 458 -2.06 10.36 6.12
C ALA A 458 -1.45 10.45 4.72
N LEU A 459 -1.06 9.30 4.16
CA LEU A 459 -0.49 9.18 2.83
C LEU A 459 -1.17 8.06 2.04
N SER A 460 -1.29 8.24 0.72
CA SER A 460 -1.69 7.12 -0.14
C SER A 460 -0.51 6.18 -0.34
N LYS A 461 -0.76 4.88 -0.15
CA LYS A 461 0.14 3.82 -0.63
C LYS A 461 0.42 3.99 -2.13
N GLY A 462 1.67 3.74 -2.53
CA GLY A 462 2.07 3.71 -3.95
C GLY A 462 1.61 2.44 -4.66
N LEU A 463 1.46 2.51 -5.99
CA LEU A 463 1.01 1.39 -6.83
C LEU A 463 1.81 0.11 -6.57
N ASP A 464 1.12 -0.98 -6.25
CA ASP A 464 1.71 -2.29 -6.02
C ASP A 464 2.35 -2.79 -7.31
N ARG A 465 3.64 -3.14 -7.29
CA ARG A 465 4.39 -3.54 -8.50
C ARG A 465 5.00 -4.93 -8.48
N ASP A 466 5.03 -5.56 -7.31
CA ASP A 466 5.54 -6.91 -7.07
C ASP A 466 4.45 -7.87 -6.57
N ARG A 467 3.19 -7.50 -6.73
CA ARG A 467 2.04 -8.29 -6.32
C ARG A 467 1.22 -8.74 -7.52
N ALA A 468 0.94 -10.03 -7.60
CA ALA A 468 0.15 -10.65 -8.66
C ALA A 468 -1.07 -11.44 -8.15
N VAL A 469 -1.05 -11.79 -6.87
CA VAL A 469 -2.09 -12.56 -6.18
C VAL A 469 -2.35 -11.95 -4.81
N ASP A 470 -3.55 -12.13 -4.28
CA ASP A 470 -3.84 -11.84 -2.87
C ASP A 470 -3.57 -13.04 -1.95
N GLU A 471 -3.60 -12.80 -0.65
CA GLU A 471 -3.34 -13.79 0.39
C GLU A 471 -4.40 -14.91 0.46
N THR A 472 -5.51 -14.78 -0.28
CA THR A 472 -6.55 -15.80 -0.45
C THR A 472 -6.50 -16.49 -1.83
N GLY A 473 -5.44 -16.25 -2.61
CA GLY A 473 -5.21 -16.88 -3.91
C GLY A 473 -5.97 -16.24 -5.09
N GLY A 474 -6.57 -15.07 -4.89
CA GLY A 474 -7.23 -14.32 -5.95
C GLY A 474 -6.22 -13.63 -6.87
N GLN A 475 -6.35 -13.85 -8.19
CA GLN A 475 -5.48 -13.24 -9.19
C GLN A 475 -5.76 -11.74 -9.35
N ILE A 476 -4.69 -10.95 -9.46
CA ILE A 476 -4.76 -9.49 -9.65
C ILE A 476 -4.13 -9.05 -10.97
N ALA A 477 -3.12 -9.78 -11.44
CA ALA A 477 -2.25 -9.39 -12.55
C ALA A 477 -2.25 -10.41 -13.70
N VAL A 478 -1.77 -10.00 -14.88
CA VAL A 478 -1.70 -10.87 -16.07
C VAL A 478 -0.44 -11.72 -16.07
N PHE A 479 -0.53 -12.94 -16.59
CA PHE A 479 0.61 -13.83 -16.81
C PHE A 479 0.87 -14.04 -18.30
N GLY A 480 2.15 -14.16 -18.66
CA GLY A 480 2.59 -14.15 -20.06
C GLY A 480 2.24 -15.38 -20.91
N ARG A 481 1.39 -16.30 -20.43
CA ARG A 481 1.00 -17.53 -21.14
C ARG A 481 -0.45 -17.87 -20.87
N LEU A 482 -1.12 -18.36 -21.91
CA LEU A 482 -2.48 -18.88 -21.82
C LEU A 482 -2.58 -19.97 -20.74
N GLY A 483 -3.57 -19.87 -19.85
CA GLY A 483 -3.77 -20.80 -18.73
C GLY A 483 -2.74 -20.71 -17.61
N SER A 484 -1.75 -19.80 -17.71
CA SER A 484 -0.87 -19.49 -16.58
C SER A 484 -1.63 -18.63 -15.59
N ARG A 485 -1.70 -19.09 -14.34
CA ARG A 485 -2.32 -18.38 -13.22
C ARG A 485 -1.38 -18.36 -12.01
N PRO A 486 -1.55 -17.45 -11.05
CA PRO A 486 -0.90 -17.60 -9.76
C PRO A 486 -1.36 -18.89 -9.07
N LEU A 487 -0.63 -19.29 -8.03
CA LEU A 487 -1.03 -20.38 -7.16
C LEU A 487 -2.35 -20.01 -6.43
N THR A 488 -3.25 -20.97 -6.33
CA THR A 488 -4.40 -20.88 -5.42
C THR A 488 -3.94 -20.92 -3.97
N LEU A 489 -4.80 -20.50 -3.04
CA LEU A 489 -4.50 -20.58 -1.61
C LEU A 489 -4.08 -21.99 -1.18
N GLU A 490 -4.80 -23.01 -1.63
CA GLU A 490 -4.50 -24.41 -1.29
C GLU A 490 -3.12 -24.85 -1.82
N GLU A 491 -2.74 -24.40 -3.01
CA GLU A 491 -1.42 -24.68 -3.56
C GLU A 491 -0.32 -23.91 -2.84
N MET A 492 -0.56 -22.65 -2.48
CA MET A 492 0.38 -21.86 -1.66
C MET A 492 0.57 -22.50 -0.30
N HIS A 493 -0.50 -22.95 0.37
CA HIS A 493 -0.42 -23.63 1.66
C HIS A 493 0.49 -24.87 1.61
N LYS A 494 0.46 -25.66 0.54
CA LYS A 494 1.35 -26.84 0.39
C LYS A 494 2.84 -26.48 0.37
N MET A 495 3.19 -25.22 0.10
CA MET A 495 4.59 -24.76 0.08
C MET A 495 5.17 -24.54 1.48
N TYR A 496 4.33 -24.35 2.49
CA TYR A 496 4.78 -23.96 3.83
C TYR A 496 3.97 -24.54 5.00
N LEU A 497 2.86 -25.24 4.75
CA LEU A 497 2.05 -25.94 5.75
C LEU A 497 2.05 -27.45 5.51
N ASP A 498 2.06 -28.20 6.60
CA ASP A 498 1.96 -29.66 6.59
C ASP A 498 0.49 -30.13 6.54
N GLN A 499 0.28 -31.44 6.63
CA GLN A 499 -1.08 -32.03 6.61
C GLN A 499 -1.91 -31.66 7.85
N ALA A 500 -1.29 -31.24 8.95
CA ALA A 500 -1.95 -30.76 10.15
C ALA A 500 -2.18 -29.23 10.12
N GLY A 501 -1.81 -28.56 9.04
CA GLY A 501 -1.91 -27.11 8.90
C GLY A 501 -0.88 -26.35 9.73
N GLN A 502 0.20 -27.01 10.17
CA GLN A 502 1.30 -26.38 10.89
C GLN A 502 2.40 -25.97 9.91
N PRO A 503 3.10 -24.85 10.16
CA PRO A 503 4.30 -24.50 9.43
C PRO A 503 5.34 -25.63 9.48
N TRP A 504 5.89 -26.00 8.32
CA TRP A 504 7.08 -26.85 8.25
C TRP A 504 8.27 -26.05 7.74
N PHE A 505 9.44 -26.39 8.26
CA PHE A 505 10.66 -25.61 8.08
C PHE A 505 11.75 -26.48 7.45
N VAL A 506 12.71 -25.82 6.83
CA VAL A 506 13.91 -26.42 6.23
C VAL A 506 15.14 -25.64 6.66
N ASN A 507 16.31 -26.27 6.54
CA ASN A 507 17.59 -25.59 6.58
C ASN A 507 18.38 -25.89 5.30
N ASP A 508 19.36 -25.06 5.01
CA ASP A 508 20.24 -25.22 3.84
C ASP A 508 21.43 -26.17 4.09
N ASN A 509 21.49 -26.85 5.24
CA ASN A 509 22.54 -27.81 5.54
C ASN A 509 22.24 -29.16 4.86
N PRO A 510 23.02 -29.57 3.85
CA PRO A 510 22.76 -30.82 3.13
C PRO A 510 22.95 -32.10 3.97
N ASP A 511 23.55 -31.99 5.17
CA ASP A 511 23.86 -33.11 6.06
C ASP A 511 22.76 -33.38 7.12
N ASN A 512 21.69 -32.58 7.17
CA ASN A 512 20.57 -32.73 8.11
C ASN A 512 19.35 -33.43 7.50
#